data_AF-A0A537VSS3-F1
#
_entry.id   AF-A0A537VSS3-F1
#
_cell.length_a   1.000
_cell.length_b   1.000
_cell.length_c   1.000
_cell.angle_alpha   90.00
_cell.angle_beta   90.00
_cell.angle_gamma   90.00
#
_symmetry.space_group_name_H-M   'P 1'
#
loop_
_entity.id
_entity.type
_entity.pdbx_description
1 polymer ?
#
loop_
_entity_poly.entity_id
_entity_poly.type
_entity_poly.pdbx_seq_one_letter_code
_entity_poly.pdbx_strand_id
1 'polypeptide(L)'
;MILEQQVSVASAQAAFDRLVVAIGAPTPPGFLTLDDVQLRATGFSRQKAGYARDLATALLDGFDLDALAGLSDDVVRAELVRHRGIGRWTADVYLTMCLLRPDVWPHGDQALATAAMEVADLP
;
A
#
# COMPACT_ATOMS: atom_id res chain seq x y z
N MET A 1 1.81 3.02 -1.57
CA MET A 1 1.20 2.65 -0.27
C MET A 1 2.18 2.11 0.78
N ILE A 2 2.74 0.88 0.68
CA ILE A 2 3.67 0.35 1.72
C ILE A 2 4.92 1.23 1.88
N LEU A 3 5.50 1.69 0.77
CA LEU A 3 6.69 2.54 0.80
C LEU A 3 6.43 3.93 1.37
N GLU A 4 5.22 4.48 1.22
CA GLU A 4 4.81 5.81 1.72
C GLU A 4 4.58 5.85 3.22
N GLN A 5 4.41 4.71 3.89
CA GLN A 5 4.12 4.66 5.33
C GLN A 5 5.18 5.40 6.15
N GLN A 6 4.76 6.40 6.94
CA GLN A 6 5.60 7.20 7.85
C GLN A 6 6.78 7.95 7.20
N VAL A 7 6.74 8.20 5.89
CA VAL A 7 7.79 8.95 5.18
C VAL A 7 7.17 9.97 4.22
N SER A 8 7.98 10.91 3.72
CA SER A 8 7.51 11.82 2.67
C SER A 8 7.26 11.07 1.36
N VAL A 9 6.35 11.61 0.53
CA VAL A 9 6.10 11.12 -0.83
C VAL A 9 7.39 11.07 -1.64
N ALA A 10 8.23 12.10 -1.55
CA ALA A 10 9.51 12.15 -2.24
C ALA A 10 10.47 11.03 -1.81
N SER A 11 10.52 10.72 -0.51
CA SER A 11 11.35 9.61 0.02
C SER A 11 10.85 8.24 -0.46
N ALA A 12 9.53 8.04 -0.47
CA ALA A 12 8.93 6.81 -0.96
C ALA A 12 9.17 6.61 -2.46
N GLN A 13 9.00 7.68 -3.25
CA GLN A 13 9.27 7.67 -4.69
C GLN A 13 10.74 7.32 -4.95
N ALA A 14 11.68 7.96 -4.26
CA ALA A 14 13.11 7.66 -4.44
C ALA A 14 13.46 6.19 -4.10
N ALA A 15 12.77 5.59 -3.13
CA ALA A 15 12.94 4.16 -2.83
C ALA A 15 12.35 3.26 -3.93
N PHE A 16 11.17 3.62 -4.45
CA PHE A 16 10.55 2.93 -5.57
C PHE A 16 11.41 3.00 -6.85
N ASP A 17 11.96 4.18 -7.17
CA ASP A 17 12.83 4.37 -8.35
C ASP A 17 14.09 3.49 -8.25
N ARG A 18 14.71 3.42 -7.08
CA ARG A 18 15.86 2.52 -6.85
C ARG A 18 15.49 1.05 -6.97
N LEU A 19 14.28 0.66 -6.54
CA LEU A 19 13.77 -0.70 -6.75
C LEU A 19 13.65 -0.98 -8.26
N VAL A 20 13.03 -0.07 -9.02
CA VAL A 20 12.89 -0.21 -10.48
C VAL A 20 14.25 -0.31 -11.17
N VAL A 21 15.25 0.47 -10.74
CA VAL A 21 16.63 0.33 -11.26
C VAL A 21 17.22 -1.04 -10.94
N ALA A 22 16.93 -1.61 -9.75
CA ALA A 22 17.49 -2.88 -9.32
C ALA A 22 16.90 -4.10 -10.04
N ILE A 23 15.60 -4.10 -10.33
CA ILE A 23 14.89 -5.28 -10.87
C ILE A 23 14.13 -5.03 -12.18
N GLY A 24 14.20 -3.83 -12.74
CA GLY A 24 13.37 -3.43 -13.86
C GLY A 24 11.90 -3.28 -13.44
N ALA A 25 11.00 -4.03 -14.08
CA ALA A 25 9.60 -4.00 -13.71
C ALA A 25 9.39 -4.59 -12.30
N PRO A 26 8.73 -3.88 -11.36
CA PRO A 26 8.54 -4.33 -9.99
C PRO A 26 7.43 -5.38 -9.92
N THR A 27 7.76 -6.60 -10.33
CA THR A 27 6.87 -7.76 -10.32
C THR A 27 7.12 -8.61 -9.05
N PRO A 28 6.14 -9.41 -8.58
CA PRO A 28 6.35 -10.28 -7.43
C PRO A 28 7.56 -11.22 -7.57
N PRO A 29 7.77 -11.93 -8.70
CA PRO A 29 8.97 -12.76 -8.88
C PRO A 29 10.25 -11.94 -8.83
N GLY A 30 10.29 -10.79 -9.51
CA GLY A 30 11.46 -9.91 -9.52
C GLY A 30 11.81 -9.39 -8.13
N PHE A 31 10.81 -8.98 -7.36
CA PHE A 31 10.99 -8.50 -5.99
C PHE A 31 11.55 -9.58 -5.06
N LEU A 32 11.05 -10.82 -5.18
CA LEU A 32 11.47 -11.94 -4.35
C LEU A 32 12.91 -12.43 -4.65
N THR A 33 13.55 -11.95 -5.72
CA THR A 33 14.99 -12.21 -5.96
C THR A 33 15.91 -11.41 -5.05
N LEU A 34 15.40 -10.34 -4.42
CA LEU A 34 16.21 -9.43 -3.61
C LEU A 34 16.38 -9.92 -2.18
N ASP A 35 17.63 -10.00 -1.73
CA ASP A 35 17.97 -10.24 -0.33
C ASP A 35 17.77 -8.99 0.56
N ASP A 36 17.94 -9.15 1.87
CA ASP A 36 17.75 -8.06 2.83
C ASP A 36 18.76 -6.90 2.64
N VAL A 37 19.96 -7.20 2.17
CA VAL A 37 21.01 -6.19 1.94
C VAL A 37 20.64 -5.34 0.73
N GLN A 38 20.21 -5.98 -0.36
CA GLN A 38 19.74 -5.33 -1.58
C GLN A 38 18.49 -4.49 -1.30
N LEU A 39 17.50 -5.04 -0.59
CA LEU A 39 16.30 -4.27 -0.23
C LEU A 39 16.63 -3.04 0.63
N ARG A 40 17.53 -3.18 1.61
CA ARG A 40 17.99 -2.04 2.40
C ARG A 40 18.68 -0.98 1.53
N ALA A 41 19.49 -1.39 0.55
CA ALA A 41 20.14 -0.47 -0.38
C ALA A 41 19.14 0.28 -1.28
N THR A 42 18.00 -0.33 -1.62
CA THR A 42 16.91 0.36 -2.33
C THR A 42 16.12 1.33 -1.43
N GLY A 43 16.27 1.26 -0.11
CA GLY A 43 15.64 2.16 0.86
C GLY A 43 14.45 1.56 1.59
N PHE A 44 14.25 0.25 1.51
CA PHE A 44 13.28 -0.44 2.36
C PHE A 44 13.76 -0.49 3.81
N SER A 45 12.85 -0.24 4.74
CA SER A 45 13.04 -0.68 6.12
C SER A 45 12.83 -2.20 6.21
N ARG A 46 13.40 -2.83 7.25
CA ARG A 46 13.21 -4.27 7.50
C ARG A 46 11.73 -4.65 7.58
N GLN A 47 10.91 -3.80 8.20
CA GLN A 47 9.47 -4.03 8.35
C GLN A 47 8.74 -3.97 7.00
N LYS A 48 8.99 -2.92 6.21
CA LYS A 48 8.38 -2.76 4.87
C LYS A 48 8.83 -3.86 3.90
N ALA A 49 10.08 -4.30 4.00
CA ALA A 49 10.58 -5.45 3.24
C ALA A 49 9.78 -6.72 3.58
N GLY A 50 9.53 -6.97 4.87
CA GLY A 50 8.69 -8.08 5.30
C GLY A 50 7.25 -8.01 4.75
N TYR A 51 6.61 -6.85 4.81
CA TYR A 51 5.25 -6.65 4.29
C TYR A 51 5.18 -6.87 2.79
N ALA A 52 6.13 -6.29 2.04
CA ALA A 52 6.18 -6.41 0.59
C ALA A 52 6.49 -7.86 0.14
N ARG A 53 7.32 -8.60 0.88
CA ARG A 53 7.57 -10.02 0.60
C ARG A 53 6.33 -10.87 0.82
N ASP A 54 5.63 -10.69 1.95
CA ASP A 54 4.41 -11.45 2.21
C ASP A 54 3.36 -11.18 1.12
N LEU A 55 3.21 -9.92 0.71
CA LEU A 55 2.28 -9.54 -0.36
C LEU A 55 2.72 -10.14 -1.71
N ALA A 56 4.01 -10.06 -2.05
CA ALA A 56 4.54 -10.65 -3.28
C ALA A 56 4.30 -12.17 -3.32
N THR A 57 4.53 -12.88 -2.22
CA THR A 57 4.24 -14.31 -2.11
C THR A 57 2.74 -14.58 -2.26
N ALA A 58 1.88 -13.82 -1.58
CA ALA A 58 0.43 -14.01 -1.70
C ALA A 58 -0.07 -13.81 -3.14
N LEU A 59 0.48 -12.84 -3.87
CA LEU A 59 0.16 -12.62 -5.30
C LEU A 59 0.54 -13.83 -6.17
N LEU A 60 1.66 -14.49 -5.86
CA LEU A 60 2.07 -15.72 -6.55
C LEU A 60 1.23 -16.93 -6.14
N ASP A 61 0.72 -16.95 -4.93
CA ASP A 61 -0.14 -18.01 -4.38
C ASP A 61 -1.63 -17.85 -4.74
N GLY A 62 -1.97 -16.87 -5.58
CA GLY A 62 -3.32 -16.71 -6.15
C GLY A 62 -4.15 -15.59 -5.54
N PHE A 63 -3.58 -14.72 -4.70
CA PHE A 63 -4.22 -13.44 -4.39
C PHE A 63 -4.22 -12.56 -5.64
N ASP A 64 -5.40 -12.21 -6.13
CA ASP A 64 -5.57 -11.44 -7.36
C ASP A 64 -6.08 -10.03 -7.03
N LEU A 65 -5.22 -9.04 -7.24
CA LEU A 65 -5.56 -7.62 -7.03
C LEU A 65 -6.58 -7.12 -8.05
N ASP A 66 -6.55 -7.61 -9.30
CA ASP A 66 -7.46 -7.16 -10.34
C ASP A 66 -8.87 -7.67 -10.08
N ALA A 67 -9.00 -8.88 -9.52
CA ALA A 67 -10.29 -9.43 -9.09
C ALA A 67 -10.98 -8.57 -8.02
N LEU A 68 -10.25 -7.80 -7.21
CA LEU A 68 -10.82 -6.95 -6.17
C LEU A 68 -11.76 -5.87 -6.74
N ALA A 69 -11.54 -5.41 -7.97
CA ALA A 69 -12.38 -4.40 -8.60
C ALA A 69 -13.85 -4.84 -8.75
N GLY A 70 -14.08 -6.15 -8.86
CA GLY A 70 -15.42 -6.75 -8.95
C GLY A 70 -16.11 -7.01 -7.61
N LEU A 71 -15.41 -6.84 -6.48
CA LEU A 71 -15.91 -7.17 -5.15
C LEU A 71 -16.50 -5.95 -4.43
N SER A 72 -17.36 -6.19 -3.45
CA SER A 72 -17.87 -5.12 -2.59
C SER A 72 -16.77 -4.57 -1.66
N ASP A 73 -16.92 -3.32 -1.24
CA ASP A 73 -15.90 -2.64 -0.43
C ASP A 73 -15.57 -3.39 0.87
N ASP A 74 -16.56 -4.01 1.51
CA ASP A 74 -16.36 -4.81 2.72
C ASP A 74 -15.56 -6.08 2.47
N VAL A 75 -15.77 -6.74 1.33
CA VAL A 75 -14.99 -7.91 0.94
C VAL A 75 -13.56 -7.48 0.61
N VAL A 76 -13.37 -6.39 -0.15
CA VAL A 76 -12.03 -5.86 -0.45
C VAL A 76 -11.27 -5.50 0.83
N ARG A 77 -11.91 -4.83 1.79
CA ARG A 77 -11.30 -4.55 3.11
C ARG A 77 -10.89 -5.84 3.81
N ALA A 78 -11.79 -6.81 3.86
CA ALA A 78 -11.55 -8.08 4.54
C ALA A 78 -10.37 -8.83 3.93
N GLU A 79 -10.26 -8.85 2.59
CA GLU A 79 -9.13 -9.46 1.88
C GLU A 79 -7.82 -8.70 2.15
N LEU A 80 -7.80 -7.39 1.94
CA LEU A 80 -6.59 -6.58 2.09
C LEU A 80 -6.00 -6.62 3.50
N VAL A 81 -6.84 -6.59 4.54
CA VAL A 81 -6.41 -6.60 5.95
C VAL A 81 -5.78 -7.93 6.38
N ARG A 82 -5.96 -9.02 5.62
CA ARG A 82 -5.27 -10.30 5.87
C ARG A 82 -3.77 -10.21 5.64
N HIS A 83 -3.31 -9.23 4.86
CA HIS A 83 -1.90 -9.07 4.54
C HIS A 83 -1.21 -8.19 5.59
N ARG A 84 -0.14 -8.72 6.17
CA ARG A 84 0.63 -8.05 7.21
C ARG A 84 1.09 -6.67 6.75
N GLY A 85 0.84 -5.65 7.57
CA GLY A 85 1.19 -4.26 7.26
C GLY A 85 0.11 -3.46 6.54
N ILE A 86 -1.03 -4.09 6.21
CA ILE A 86 -2.22 -3.42 5.68
C ILE A 86 -3.31 -3.41 6.76
N GLY A 87 -3.55 -2.24 7.33
CA GLY A 87 -4.66 -2.00 8.26
C GLY A 87 -5.90 -1.47 7.56
N ARG A 88 -7.00 -1.29 8.31
CA ARG A 88 -8.27 -0.79 7.77
C ARG A 88 -8.11 0.55 7.03
N TRP A 89 -7.40 1.50 7.62
CA TRP A 89 -7.13 2.80 6.97
C TRP A 89 -6.40 2.62 5.63
N THR A 90 -5.37 1.79 5.58
CA THR A 90 -4.65 1.48 4.34
C THR A 90 -5.57 0.82 3.30
N ALA A 91 -6.47 -0.06 3.71
CA ALA A 91 -7.45 -0.68 2.80
C ALA A 91 -8.45 0.36 2.25
N ASP A 92 -8.91 1.31 3.06
CA ASP A 92 -9.79 2.39 2.62
C ASP A 92 -9.07 3.35 1.65
N VAL A 93 -7.78 3.64 1.88
CA VAL A 93 -6.96 4.41 0.92
C VAL A 93 -6.80 3.64 -0.40
N TYR A 94 -6.64 2.32 -0.36
CA TYR A 94 -6.57 1.51 -1.58
C TYR A 94 -7.89 1.54 -2.35
N LEU A 95 -9.02 1.41 -1.65
CA LEU A 95 -10.35 1.50 -2.24
C LEU A 95 -10.58 2.84 -2.96
N THR A 96 -10.17 3.94 -2.35
CA THR A 96 -10.34 5.29 -2.92
C THR A 96 -9.35 5.60 -4.03
N MET A 97 -8.06 5.28 -3.86
CA MET A 97 -6.99 5.71 -4.79
C MET A 97 -6.68 4.71 -5.89
N CYS A 98 -6.84 3.41 -5.62
CA CYS A 98 -6.55 2.36 -6.60
C CYS A 98 -7.82 1.84 -7.29
N LEU A 99 -8.91 1.63 -6.53
CA LEU A 99 -10.19 1.16 -7.09
C LEU A 99 -11.18 2.28 -7.41
N LEU A 100 -10.83 3.54 -7.11
CA LEU A 100 -11.64 4.72 -7.40
C LEU A 100 -13.08 4.63 -6.85
N ARG A 101 -13.26 3.98 -5.69
CA ARG A 101 -14.56 3.86 -5.02
C ARG A 101 -14.98 5.24 -4.49
N PRO A 102 -16.10 5.81 -4.97
CA PRO A 102 -16.46 7.20 -4.66
C PRO A 102 -17.09 7.38 -3.27
N ASP A 103 -17.59 6.30 -2.66
CA ASP A 103 -18.36 6.33 -1.41
C ASP A 103 -17.59 5.71 -0.23
N VAL A 104 -16.26 5.65 -0.34
CA VAL A 104 -15.38 5.14 0.73
C VAL A 104 -14.72 6.30 1.46
N TRP A 105 -14.92 6.33 2.79
CA TRP A 105 -14.26 7.28 3.68
C TRP A 105 -13.20 6.56 4.54
N PRO A 106 -11.91 6.91 4.43
CA PRO A 106 -10.85 6.40 5.30
C PRO A 106 -11.04 6.84 6.76
N HIS A 107 -11.77 6.03 7.54
CA HIS A 107 -12.02 6.34 8.95
C HIS A 107 -10.71 6.40 9.75
N GLY A 108 -10.57 7.44 10.57
CA GLY A 108 -9.36 7.71 11.35
C GLY A 108 -8.29 8.51 10.60
N ASP A 109 -8.54 8.91 9.35
CA ASP A 109 -7.67 9.85 8.66
C ASP A 109 -7.79 11.26 9.26
N GLN A 110 -6.72 11.71 9.92
CA GLN A 110 -6.72 13.00 10.59
C GLN A 110 -6.73 14.18 9.59
N ALA A 111 -6.09 14.03 8.43
CA ALA A 111 -6.05 15.10 7.44
C ALA A 111 -7.44 15.31 6.81
N LEU A 112 -8.14 14.23 6.48
CA LEU A 112 -9.53 14.30 6.01
C LEU A 112 -10.46 14.85 7.09
N ALA A 113 -10.30 14.44 8.36
CA ALA A 113 -11.10 14.96 9.46
C ALA A 113 -10.90 16.47 9.64
N THR A 114 -9.64 16.93 9.67
CA THR A 114 -9.31 18.37 9.77
C THR A 114 -9.85 19.15 8.58
N ALA A 115 -9.65 18.68 7.35
CA ALA A 115 -10.16 19.35 6.16
C ALA A 115 -11.70 19.43 6.16
N ALA A 116 -12.39 18.37 6.60
CA ALA A 116 -13.85 18.38 6.72
C ALA A 116 -14.34 19.38 7.77
N MET A 117 -13.61 19.53 8.89
CA MET A 117 -13.91 20.53 9.92
C MET A 117 -13.73 21.95 9.39
N GLU A 118 -12.62 22.21 8.69
CA GLU A 118 -12.36 23.52 8.05
C GLU A 118 -13.45 23.89 7.03
N VAL A 119 -13.85 22.94 6.17
CA VAL A 119 -14.91 23.16 5.18
C VAL A 119 -16.28 23.38 5.82
N ALA A 120 -16.52 22.77 6.97
CA ALA A 120 -17.79 22.87 7.71
C ALA A 120 -17.80 24.01 8.74
N ASP A 121 -16.75 24.85 8.80
CA ASP A 121 -16.57 25.90 9.81
C ASP A 121 -16.71 25.37 11.27
N LEU A 122 -16.26 24.14 11.50
CA LEU A 122 -16.25 23.50 12.82
C LEU A 122 -14.93 23.81 13.55
N PRO A 123 -14.98 23.99 14.89
CA PRO A 123 -13.82 24.35 15.70
C PRO A 123 -12.75 23.27 15.75
#